data_AF-A0A3D9ADN7-F1
#
_entry.id   AF-A0A3D9ADN7-F1
#
_cell.length_a   1.000
_cell.length_b   1.000
_cell.length_c   1.000
_cell.angle_alpha   90.00
_cell.angle_beta   90.00
_cell.angle_gamma   90.00
#
_symmetry.space_group_name_H-M   'P 1'
#
loop_
_entity.id
_entity.type
_entity.pdbx_description
1 polymer ?
#
loop_
_entity_poly.entity_id
_entity_poly.type
_entity_poly.pdbx_seq_one_letter_code
_entity_poly.pdbx_strand_id
1 'polypeptide(L)'
;MSITDIAAHNLVGRTLNNDWIVSKKVEPGDGSTGGFFSVCYIVEKGNDQAFLKALNFNAFFQMFPGKGIMKILQEQTNAFEFEKNLLLKCKNHRLTKVSMIIDEGEEIVDGFTIPNVPYLIFEIAEGDIRSNIKFSSVRLQTNLDILV
;
A
#
# COMPACT_ATOMS: atom_id res chain seq x y z
N MET A 1 6.57 3.32 -19.90
CA MET A 1 7.53 3.12 -18.78
C MET A 1 7.83 1.65 -18.69
N SER A 2 9.11 1.28 -18.72
CA SER A 2 9.52 -0.05 -18.31
C SER A 2 9.29 -0.21 -16.80
N ILE A 3 9.05 -1.43 -16.31
CA ILE A 3 8.96 -1.74 -14.86
C ILE A 3 10.17 -1.22 -14.08
N THR A 4 11.31 -1.03 -14.75
CA THR A 4 12.54 -0.48 -14.19
C THR A 4 12.47 1.00 -13.81
N ASP A 5 11.46 1.77 -14.24
CA ASP A 5 11.26 3.18 -13.84
C ASP A 5 10.05 3.33 -12.89
N ILE A 6 10.04 2.52 -11.83
CA ILE A 6 9.04 2.56 -10.76
C ILE A 6 9.77 2.47 -9.42
N ALA A 7 9.89 3.60 -8.70
CA ALA A 7 10.61 3.68 -7.44
C ALA A 7 10.09 2.68 -6.38
N ALA A 8 8.77 2.47 -6.34
CA ALA A 8 8.13 1.55 -5.40
C ALA A 8 8.59 0.09 -5.54
N HIS A 9 9.14 -0.33 -6.69
CA HIS A 9 9.70 -1.66 -6.90
C HIS A 9 11.17 -1.81 -6.46
N ASN A 10 11.81 -0.72 -6.01
CA ASN A 10 13.27 -0.64 -5.82
C ASN A 10 13.64 -0.22 -4.38
N LEU A 11 12.96 -0.80 -3.39
CA LEU A 11 13.21 -0.51 -1.97
C LEU A 11 14.11 -1.54 -1.26
N VAL A 12 14.31 -2.74 -1.80
CA VAL A 12 15.09 -3.80 -1.14
C VAL A 12 16.51 -3.32 -0.81
N GLY A 13 16.96 -3.57 0.42
CA GLY A 13 18.27 -3.19 0.94
C GLY A 13 18.35 -1.76 1.48
N ARG A 14 17.30 -0.95 1.32
CA ARG A 14 17.28 0.41 1.89
C ARG A 14 16.91 0.38 3.36
N THR A 15 17.53 1.27 4.13
CA THR A 15 17.10 1.64 5.48
C THR A 15 16.21 2.87 5.36
N LEU A 16 14.96 2.74 5.81
CA LEU A 16 13.95 3.79 5.78
C LEU A 16 14.20 4.82 6.90
N ASN A 17 13.56 5.99 6.79
CA ASN A 17 13.69 7.10 7.75
C ASN A 17 13.34 6.75 9.21
N ASN A 18 12.62 5.66 9.42
CA ASN A 18 12.22 5.14 10.73
C ASN A 18 13.02 3.89 11.16
N ASP A 19 14.23 3.73 10.60
CA ASP A 19 15.21 2.66 10.85
C ASP A 19 14.80 1.25 10.42
N TRP A 20 13.68 1.10 9.71
CA TRP A 20 13.27 -0.18 9.13
C TRP A 20 14.12 -0.51 7.92
N ILE A 21 14.64 -1.73 7.84
CA ILE A 21 15.42 -2.21 6.70
C ILE A 21 14.50 -3.05 5.82
N VAL A 22 14.40 -2.73 4.53
CA VAL A 22 13.59 -3.48 3.58
C VAL A 22 14.32 -4.75 3.17
N SER A 23 13.93 -5.90 3.74
CA SER A 23 14.67 -7.15 3.58
C SER A 23 14.25 -7.93 2.33
N LYS A 24 12.94 -7.97 2.01
CA LYS A 24 12.44 -8.79 0.91
C LYS A 24 11.20 -8.23 0.26
N LYS A 25 11.13 -8.29 -1.07
CA LYS A 25 9.89 -8.04 -1.83
C LYS A 25 8.96 -9.25 -1.76
N VAL A 26 7.68 -8.99 -1.49
CA VAL A 26 6.62 -10.00 -1.46
C VAL A 26 5.97 -10.01 -2.84
N GLU A 27 6.11 -11.12 -3.55
CA GLU A 27 5.45 -11.30 -4.85
C GLU A 27 3.96 -11.60 -4.65
N PRO A 28 3.06 -11.04 -5.48
CA PRO A 28 1.64 -11.35 -5.42
C PRO A 28 1.42 -12.83 -5.72
N GLY A 29 0.63 -13.54 -4.90
CA GLY A 29 0.19 -14.89 -5.24
C GLY A 29 -0.81 -14.88 -6.41
N ASP A 30 -0.93 -16.01 -7.11
CA ASP A 30 -1.85 -16.16 -8.25
C ASP A 30 -3.28 -15.67 -7.90
N GLY A 31 -3.78 -14.70 -8.66
CA GLY A 31 -5.12 -14.11 -8.47
C GLY A 31 -5.20 -12.98 -7.43
N SER A 32 -4.09 -12.54 -6.85
CA SER A 32 -4.07 -11.40 -5.90
C SER A 32 -4.20 -10.05 -6.62
N THR A 33 -5.23 -9.27 -6.30
CA THR A 33 -5.47 -7.92 -6.87
C THR A 33 -4.80 -6.79 -6.09
N GLY A 34 -4.25 -7.07 -4.90
CA GLY A 34 -3.68 -6.06 -4.00
C GLY A 34 -2.31 -5.48 -4.41
N GLY A 35 -1.59 -6.15 -5.31
CA GLY A 35 -0.24 -5.76 -5.74
C GLY A 35 -0.20 -4.68 -6.84
N PHE A 36 -1.35 -4.25 -7.36
CA PHE A 36 -1.40 -3.29 -8.46
C PHE A 36 -1.05 -1.87 -7.99
N PHE A 37 -1.72 -1.39 -6.94
CA PHE A 37 -1.52 -0.03 -6.40
C PHE A 37 -0.42 0.08 -5.36
N SER A 38 0.09 -1.05 -4.87
CA SER A 38 1.16 -1.07 -3.87
C SER A 38 2.10 -2.23 -4.08
N VAL A 39 3.39 -2.00 -3.80
CA VAL A 39 4.42 -3.03 -3.77
C VAL A 39 4.62 -3.45 -2.32
N CYS A 40 4.53 -4.75 -2.07
CA CYS A 40 4.58 -5.30 -0.72
C CYS A 40 5.99 -5.79 -0.38
N TYR A 41 6.42 -5.56 0.86
CA TYR A 41 7.73 -5.95 1.35
C TYR A 41 7.64 -6.51 2.77
N ILE A 42 8.68 -7.22 3.16
CA ILE A 42 9.03 -7.51 4.55
C ILE A 42 10.13 -6.53 4.96
N VAL A 43 9.99 -5.98 6.16
CA VAL A 43 10.95 -5.06 6.77
C VAL A 43 11.37 -5.56 8.14
N GLU A 44 12.58 -5.21 8.54
CA GLU A 44 13.20 -5.64 9.80
C GLU A 44 13.79 -4.45 10.57
N LYS A 45 13.63 -4.45 11.89
CA LYS A 45 14.24 -3.47 12.80
C LYS A 45 14.73 -4.21 14.06
N GLY A 46 16.04 -4.51 14.12
CA GLY A 46 16.59 -5.35 15.17
C GLY A 46 16.06 -6.78 15.08
N ASN A 47 15.31 -7.22 16.10
CA ASN A 47 14.66 -8.54 16.12
C ASN A 47 13.19 -8.49 15.65
N ASP A 48 12.65 -7.29 15.38
CA ASP A 48 11.27 -7.14 14.95
C ASP A 48 11.15 -7.26 13.43
N GLN A 49 10.08 -7.91 12.98
CA GLN A 49 9.74 -8.04 11.57
C GLN A 49 8.32 -7.53 11.33
N ALA A 50 8.13 -6.83 10.21
CA ALA A 50 6.86 -6.23 9.85
C ALA A 50 6.57 -6.34 8.34
N PHE A 51 5.31 -6.10 7.97
CA PHE A 51 4.87 -6.05 6.58
C PHE A 51 4.76 -4.60 6.12
N LEU A 52 5.36 -4.27 4.99
CA LEU A 52 5.34 -2.92 4.41
C LEU A 52 4.54 -2.91 3.10
N LYS A 53 3.69 -1.90 2.92
CA LYS A 53 3.11 -1.54 1.63
C LYS A 53 3.68 -0.21 1.15
N ALA A 54 4.35 -0.22 0.00
CA ALA A 54 4.86 0.95 -0.70
C ALA A 54 3.91 1.36 -1.81
N LEU A 55 3.50 2.62 -1.87
CA LEU A 55 2.54 3.10 -2.87
C LEU A 55 3.17 3.15 -4.27
N ASN A 56 2.44 2.66 -5.28
CA ASN A 56 2.89 2.64 -6.67
C ASN A 56 2.10 3.68 -7.50
N PHE A 57 2.60 4.91 -7.58
CA PHE A 57 1.96 5.97 -8.36
C PHE A 57 1.82 5.62 -9.85
N ASN A 58 2.76 4.85 -10.41
CA ASN A 58 2.71 4.48 -11.83
C ASN A 58 1.47 3.65 -12.18
N ALA A 59 0.94 2.87 -11.23
CA ALA A 59 -0.28 2.09 -11.42
C ALA A 59 -1.51 2.96 -11.66
N PHE A 60 -1.56 4.16 -11.06
CA PHE A 60 -2.67 5.09 -11.22
C PHE A 60 -2.78 5.61 -12.66
N PHE A 61 -1.64 5.86 -13.31
CA PHE A 61 -1.59 6.35 -14.68
C PHE A 61 -1.97 5.27 -15.70
N GLN A 62 -1.69 3.99 -15.39
CA GLN A 62 -2.01 2.88 -16.28
C GLN A 62 -3.49 2.51 -16.28
N MET A 63 -4.19 2.67 -15.16
CA MET A 63 -5.58 2.18 -15.02
C MET A 63 -6.64 3.09 -15.64
N PHE A 64 -6.34 4.38 -15.82
CA PHE A 64 -7.32 5.38 -16.27
C PHE A 64 -6.88 6.10 -17.56
N PRO A 65 -6.69 5.37 -18.68
CA PRO A 65 -6.33 5.99 -19.94
C PRO A 65 -7.39 7.02 -20.37
N GLY A 66 -6.97 8.22 -20.73
CA GLY A 66 -7.86 9.30 -21.19
C GLY A 66 -8.53 10.13 -20.10
N LYS A 67 -8.37 9.78 -18.82
CA LYS A 67 -8.82 10.64 -17.70
C LYS A 67 -7.76 11.71 -17.42
N GLY A 68 -8.20 12.93 -17.12
CA GLY A 68 -7.29 14.03 -16.80
C GLY A 68 -6.40 13.69 -15.60
N ILE A 69 -5.09 13.86 -15.78
CA ILE A 69 -4.04 13.47 -14.80
C ILE A 69 -4.31 14.03 -13.39
N MET A 70 -4.74 15.29 -13.31
CA MET A 70 -5.05 15.96 -12.05
C MET A 70 -6.21 15.29 -11.31
N LYS A 71 -7.21 14.78 -12.04
CA LYS A 71 -8.36 14.10 -11.45
C LYS A 71 -7.99 12.72 -10.93
N ILE A 72 -7.12 12.00 -11.65
CA ILE A 72 -6.59 10.71 -11.20
C ILE A 72 -5.84 10.90 -9.87
N LEU A 73 -4.89 11.83 -9.84
CA LEU A 73 -4.10 12.09 -8.63
C LEU A 73 -4.97 12.51 -7.46
N GLN A 74 -5.91 13.44 -7.65
CA GLN A 74 -6.83 13.86 -6.60
C GLN A 74 -7.62 12.68 -6.00
N GLU A 75 -8.22 11.84 -6.84
CA GLU A 75 -9.01 10.70 -6.37
C GLU A 75 -8.16 9.65 -5.64
N GLN A 76 -6.97 9.35 -6.15
CA GLN A 76 -6.10 8.33 -5.57
C GLN A 76 -5.43 8.81 -4.27
N THR A 77 -4.97 10.06 -4.21
CA THR A 77 -4.46 10.64 -2.97
C THR A 77 -5.54 10.68 -1.89
N ASN A 78 -6.77 11.09 -2.24
CA ASN A 78 -7.89 11.08 -1.30
C ASN A 78 -8.21 9.66 -0.79
N ALA A 79 -8.19 8.65 -1.68
CA ALA A 79 -8.44 7.26 -1.30
C ALA A 79 -7.34 6.73 -0.35
N PHE A 80 -6.08 7.04 -0.64
CA PHE A 80 -4.94 6.69 0.21
C PHE A 80 -5.03 7.35 1.59
N GLU A 81 -5.29 8.66 1.64
CA GLU A 81 -5.47 9.38 2.90
C GLU A 81 -6.65 8.84 3.70
N PHE A 82 -7.75 8.48 3.04
CA PHE A 82 -8.90 7.85 3.69
C PHE A 82 -8.53 6.50 4.30
N GLU A 83 -7.84 5.63 3.56
CA GLU A 83 -7.39 4.31 4.06
C GLU A 83 -6.46 4.47 5.27
N LYS A 84 -5.47 5.36 5.17
CA LYS A 84 -4.56 5.70 6.27
C LYS A 84 -5.34 6.19 7.50
N ASN A 85 -6.24 7.15 7.33
CA ASN A 85 -7.04 7.70 8.42
C ASN A 85 -7.97 6.66 9.06
N LEU A 86 -8.55 5.77 8.27
CA LEU A 86 -9.38 4.66 8.76
C LEU A 86 -8.55 3.70 9.62
N LEU A 87 -7.38 3.29 9.12
CA LEU A 87 -6.49 2.37 9.82
C LEU A 87 -5.94 2.97 11.13
N LEU A 88 -5.57 4.25 11.13
CA LEU A 88 -5.17 4.98 12.34
C LEU A 88 -6.31 5.07 13.37
N LYS A 89 -7.55 5.32 12.92
CA LYS A 89 -8.73 5.28 13.80
C LYS A 89 -8.96 3.88 14.37
N CYS A 90 -8.83 2.83 13.58
CA CYS A 90 -8.98 1.44 14.04
C CYS A 90 -7.93 1.05 15.09
N LYS A 91 -6.68 1.52 14.94
CA LYS A 91 -5.61 1.35 15.95
C LYS A 91 -6.03 1.94 17.30
N ASN A 92 -6.57 3.16 17.30
CA ASN A 92 -7.01 3.85 18.52
C ASN A 92 -8.20 3.14 19.23
N HIS A 93 -8.98 2.34 18.48
CA HIS A 93 -10.12 1.60 19.01
C HIS A 93 -9.85 0.10 19.27
N ARG A 94 -8.59 -0.37 19.17
CA ARG A 94 -8.16 -1.76 19.46
C ARG A 94 -9.03 -2.84 18.78
N LEU A 95 -9.44 -2.59 17.54
CA LEU A 95 -10.17 -3.60 16.75
C LEU A 95 -9.21 -4.72 16.33
N THR A 96 -9.19 -5.81 17.09
CA THR A 96 -8.25 -6.95 16.96
C THR A 96 -8.33 -7.73 15.63
N LYS A 97 -9.24 -7.38 14.72
CA LYS A 97 -9.44 -8.04 13.41
C LYS A 97 -8.91 -7.24 12.21
N VAL A 98 -8.33 -6.06 12.43
CA VAL A 98 -7.79 -5.21 11.37
C VAL A 98 -6.28 -5.11 11.54
N SER A 99 -5.52 -5.33 10.47
CA SER A 99 -4.05 -5.19 10.48
C SER A 99 -3.67 -3.79 10.98
N MET A 100 -2.94 -3.73 12.10
CA MET A 100 -2.61 -2.46 12.75
C MET A 100 -1.36 -1.84 12.13
N ILE A 101 -1.44 -0.55 11.78
CA ILE A 101 -0.27 0.23 11.38
C ILE A 101 0.63 0.42 12.60
N ILE A 102 1.87 -0.02 12.50
CA ILE A 102 2.90 0.24 13.52
C ILE A 102 3.67 1.51 13.20
N ASP A 103 3.87 1.82 11.92
CA ASP A 103 4.72 2.92 11.47
C ASP A 103 4.34 3.37 10.05
N GLU A 104 4.76 4.58 9.66
CA GLU A 104 4.52 5.14 8.33
C GLU A 104 5.60 6.13 7.94
N GLY A 105 5.71 6.42 6.65
CA GLY A 105 6.64 7.44 6.18
C GLY A 105 6.65 7.57 4.67
N GLU A 106 7.68 8.24 4.19
CA GLU A 106 7.98 8.41 2.77
C GLU A 106 9.48 8.26 2.57
N GLU A 107 9.85 7.51 1.53
CA GLU A 107 11.24 7.31 1.10
C GLU A 107 11.47 8.01 -0.25
N ILE A 108 12.61 8.66 -0.42
CA ILE A 108 13.01 9.28 -1.69
C ILE A 108 14.02 8.36 -2.37
N VAL A 109 13.64 7.80 -3.52
CA VAL A 109 14.46 6.89 -4.31
C VAL A 109 14.96 7.64 -5.55
N ASP A 110 16.22 8.07 -5.52
CA ASP A 110 16.84 8.79 -6.63
C ASP A 110 16.92 7.94 -7.92
N GLY A 111 16.94 8.61 -9.07
CA GLY A 111 17.08 7.97 -10.39
C GLY A 111 15.76 7.52 -11.02
N PHE A 112 14.61 7.83 -10.41
CA PHE A 112 13.27 7.51 -10.91
C PHE A 112 12.51 8.78 -11.27
N THR A 113 11.61 8.68 -12.26
CA THR A 113 10.77 9.81 -12.70
C THR A 113 9.91 10.36 -11.55
N ILE A 114 9.42 9.48 -10.67
CA ILE A 114 8.71 9.83 -9.44
C ILE A 114 9.48 9.18 -8.29
N PRO A 115 10.32 9.94 -7.56
CA PRO A 115 11.22 9.37 -6.57
C PRO A 115 10.54 9.15 -5.21
N ASN A 116 9.46 9.86 -4.89
CA ASN A 116 8.75 9.76 -3.63
C ASN A 116 7.95 8.45 -3.54
N VAL A 117 8.18 7.68 -2.48
CA VAL A 117 7.50 6.42 -2.20
C VAL A 117 6.91 6.46 -0.79
N PRO A 118 5.64 6.90 -0.64
CA PRO A 118 4.91 6.76 0.61
C PRO A 118 4.75 5.29 0.99
N TYR A 119 4.86 4.97 2.27
CA TYR A 119 4.72 3.62 2.77
C TYR A 119 3.99 3.54 4.11
N LEU A 120 3.37 2.39 4.35
CA LEU A 120 2.75 2.01 5.62
C LEU A 120 3.33 0.67 6.09
N ILE A 121 3.64 0.58 7.38
CA ILE A 121 4.20 -0.61 8.03
C ILE A 121 3.17 -1.18 9.01
N PHE A 122 2.97 -2.49 8.94
CA PHE A 122 1.96 -3.24 9.65
C PHE A 122 2.57 -4.37 10.49
N GLU A 123 1.94 -4.69 11.61
CA GLU A 123 2.27 -5.91 12.36
C GLU A 123 2.12 -7.14 11.47
N ILE A 124 3.05 -8.10 11.60
CA ILE A 124 2.84 -9.44 11.05
C ILE A 124 1.84 -10.15 11.96
N ALA A 125 0.66 -10.46 11.43
CA ALA A 125 -0.30 -11.30 12.15
C ALA A 125 0.17 -12.78 12.09
N GLU A 126 0.33 -13.41 13.26
CA GLU A 126 0.46 -14.87 13.34
C GLU A 126 -0.82 -15.54 12.84
N GLY A 127 -0.67 -16.48 11.91
CA GLY A 127 -1.80 -17.08 11.21
C GLY A 127 -2.01 -16.43 9.86
N ASP A 128 -1.19 -16.85 8.90
CA ASP A 128 -1.34 -16.47 7.52
C ASP A 128 -2.65 -17.05 6.95
N ILE A 129 -3.75 -16.35 7.17
CA ILE A 129 -5.02 -16.62 6.51
C ILE A 129 -4.94 -16.21 5.02
N ARG A 130 -3.80 -15.78 4.44
CA ARG A 130 -3.71 -15.48 3.01
C ARG A 130 -3.82 -16.73 2.12
N SER A 131 -3.80 -17.93 2.71
CA SER A 131 -4.29 -19.15 2.04
C SER A 131 -5.83 -19.24 1.93
N ASN A 132 -6.58 -18.40 2.67
CA ASN A 132 -8.05 -18.37 2.73
C ASN A 132 -8.69 -16.96 2.63
N ILE A 133 -7.91 -15.88 2.50
CA ILE A 133 -8.43 -14.53 2.25
C ILE A 133 -8.49 -14.33 0.74
N LYS A 134 -9.65 -14.64 0.15
CA LYS A 134 -10.08 -13.92 -1.04
C LYS A 134 -10.17 -12.46 -0.64
N PHE A 135 -9.29 -11.61 -1.18
CA PHE A 135 -9.48 -10.16 -1.11
C PHE A 135 -10.89 -9.87 -1.62
N SER A 136 -11.81 -9.56 -0.71
CA SER A 136 -13.12 -9.09 -1.10
C SER A 136 -12.88 -7.75 -1.77
N SER A 137 -13.11 -7.73 -3.08
CA SER A 137 -13.39 -6.50 -3.80
C SER A 137 -14.52 -5.82 -3.05
N VAL A 138 -14.21 -4.85 -2.19
CA VAL A 138 -15.21 -3.91 -1.72
C VAL A 138 -15.53 -3.06 -2.94
N ARG A 139 -16.46 -3.57 -3.74
CA ARG A 139 -17.30 -2.74 -4.61
C ARG A 139 -17.92 -1.73 -3.66
N LEU A 140 -17.55 -0.46 -3.80
CA LEU A 140 -18.44 0.61 -3.38
C LEU A 140 -19.69 0.47 -4.26
N GLN A 141 -20.63 -0.36 -3.83
CA GLN A 141 -22.00 -0.29 -4.29
C GLN A 141 -22.49 1.08 -3.82
N THR A 142 -22.50 2.02 -4.75
CA THR A 142 -23.27 3.25 -4.61
C THR A 142 -24.73 2.83 -4.47
N ASN A 143 -25.22 2.78 -3.23
CA ASN A 143 -26.65 2.86 -2.96
C ASN A 143 -27.11 4.28 -3.35
N LEU A 144 -27.42 4.49 -4.62
CA LEU A 144 -28.55 5.35 -4.95
C LEU A 144 -29.76 4.43 -4.92
N ASP A 145 -30.60 4.58 -3.89
CA ASP A 145 -32.06 4.40 -3.94
C ASP A 145 -32.63 4.50 -2.51
N ILE A 146 -32.72 5.72 -1.99
CA ILE A 146 -33.80 6.14 -1.09
C ILE A 146 -34.19 7.58 -1.47
N LEU A 147 -35.06 7.70 -2.47
CA LEU A 147 -36.05 8.78 -2.64
C LEU A 147 -36.95 8.46 -3.84
N VAL A 148 -37.85 7.49 -3.65
CA VAL A 148 -39.31 7.57 -3.93
C VAL A 148 -40.00 6.64 -2.94
#